data_AF-A0A8I6XAI8-F1
#
_entry.id   AF-A0A8I6XAI8-F1
#
_cell.length_a   1.000
_cell.length_b   1.000
_cell.length_c   1.000
_cell.angle_alpha   90.00
_cell.angle_beta   90.00
_cell.angle_gamma   90.00
#
_symmetry.space_group_name_H-M   'P 1'
#
loop_
_entity.id
_entity.type
_entity.pdbx_description
1 polymer ?
#
loop_
_entity_poly.entity_id
_entity_poly.type
_entity_poly.pdbx_seq_one_letter_code
_entity_poly.pdbx_strand_id
1 'polypeptide(L)'
;MSLPCSDQSIRPRKMQSASLPRGVEAVRCCCGDVCKVKEVTDFSDWLGMKFFMCANYESDPPESISAYVRPPSPPPLCMYYCWIDTEMPDWAVTEIRERGRRAWASLDLEERREKAEAEQKKEWEDYCVEQRAFLDEMKRKNQEENLRLEDVYRQREQAREAERERKRERARAAKTAEEAGDGKGKYPRLTQ
;
A
#
# COMPACT_ATOMS: atom_id res chain seq x y z
N MET A 1 -6.56 -3.11 -45.28
CA MET A 1 -5.15 -3.43 -45.55
C MET A 1 -5.00 -4.94 -45.40
N SER A 2 -4.42 -5.64 -46.37
CA SER A 2 -4.21 -7.10 -46.28
C SER A 2 -3.07 -7.38 -45.29
N LEU A 3 -3.34 -8.17 -44.25
CA LEU A 3 -2.31 -8.58 -43.30
C LEU A 3 -1.23 -9.42 -44.02
N PRO A 4 0.06 -9.22 -43.72
CA PRO A 4 1.14 -9.97 -44.37
C PRO A 4 1.03 -11.46 -44.05
N CYS A 5 1.07 -12.31 -45.07
CA CYS A 5 1.16 -13.76 -44.83
C CYS A 5 2.53 -14.09 -44.20
N SER A 6 2.53 -15.01 -43.22
CA SER A 6 3.73 -15.59 -42.60
C SER A 6 4.62 -14.64 -41.79
N ASP A 7 4.09 -13.52 -41.29
CA ASP A 7 4.81 -12.64 -40.35
C ASP A 7 4.89 -13.26 -38.94
N GLN A 8 6.06 -13.72 -38.52
CA GLN A 8 6.18 -14.39 -37.23
C GLN A 8 5.90 -13.49 -36.01
N SER A 9 5.96 -12.17 -36.16
CA SER A 9 5.74 -11.22 -35.06
C SER A 9 4.29 -11.15 -34.58
N ILE A 10 3.34 -11.44 -35.48
CA ILE A 10 1.88 -11.36 -35.23
C ILE A 10 1.29 -12.76 -34.98
N ARG A 11 2.13 -13.79 -34.87
CA ARG A 11 1.66 -15.18 -34.82
C ARG A 11 0.91 -15.48 -33.51
N PRO A 12 -0.35 -15.94 -33.57
CA PRO A 12 -1.05 -16.44 -32.39
C PRO A 12 -0.38 -17.69 -31.81
N ARG A 13 -0.37 -17.79 -30.47
CA ARG A 13 0.21 -18.96 -29.78
C ARG A 13 -0.87 -19.94 -29.35
N LYS A 14 -2.02 -19.46 -28.86
CA LYS A 14 -3.16 -20.33 -28.56
C LYS A 14 -4.19 -20.27 -29.68
N MET A 15 -4.45 -21.45 -30.23
CA MET A 15 -5.34 -21.64 -31.36
C MET A 15 -5.98 -23.02 -31.32
N GLN A 16 -7.12 -23.16 -31.96
CA GLN A 16 -7.83 -24.43 -32.11
C GLN A 16 -8.13 -24.72 -33.57
N SER A 17 -8.35 -25.99 -33.90
CA SER A 17 -8.82 -26.36 -35.24
C SER A 17 -10.23 -25.81 -35.46
N ALA A 18 -10.44 -25.20 -36.62
CA ALA A 18 -11.71 -24.59 -36.99
C ALA A 18 -12.16 -25.04 -38.37
N SER A 19 -13.44 -24.85 -38.67
CA SER A 19 -13.99 -25.06 -40.00
C SER A 19 -13.66 -23.89 -40.92
N LEU A 20 -13.53 -24.20 -42.21
CA LEU A 20 -13.37 -23.20 -43.26
C LEU A 20 -14.64 -22.33 -43.36
N PRO A 21 -14.51 -20.99 -43.39
CA PRO A 21 -15.66 -20.12 -43.61
C PRO A 21 -16.34 -20.38 -44.96
N ARG A 22 -17.65 -20.16 -45.03
CA ARG A 22 -18.41 -20.34 -46.28
C ARG A 22 -17.90 -19.37 -47.34
N GLY A 23 -17.63 -19.86 -48.54
CA GLY A 23 -17.21 -19.04 -49.68
C GLY A 23 -15.70 -18.74 -49.74
N VAL A 24 -14.90 -19.27 -48.80
CA VAL A 24 -13.44 -19.20 -48.85
C VAL A 24 -12.89 -20.51 -49.41
N GLU A 25 -12.02 -20.44 -50.41
CA GLU A 25 -11.33 -21.62 -50.93
C GLU A 25 -10.12 -21.99 -50.06
N ALA A 26 -9.90 -23.29 -49.86
CA ALA A 26 -8.77 -23.76 -49.08
C ALA A 26 -7.46 -23.50 -49.83
N VAL A 27 -6.53 -22.79 -49.20
CA VAL A 27 -5.24 -22.45 -49.79
C VAL A 27 -4.23 -23.58 -49.60
N ARG A 28 -3.39 -23.82 -50.62
CA ARG A 28 -2.22 -24.69 -50.52
C ARG A 28 -0.98 -23.87 -50.18
N CYS A 29 -0.19 -24.37 -49.25
CA CYS A 29 1.10 -23.78 -48.90
C CYS A 29 2.17 -24.13 -49.95
N CYS A 30 3.38 -23.57 -49.79
CA CYS A 30 4.53 -23.89 -50.64
C CYS A 30 4.94 -25.37 -50.64
N CYS A 31 4.45 -26.17 -49.67
CA CYS A 31 4.67 -27.62 -49.62
C CYS A 31 3.68 -28.42 -50.48
N GLY A 32 2.68 -27.78 -51.10
CA GLY A 32 1.68 -28.45 -51.94
C GLY A 32 0.48 -29.02 -51.17
N ASP A 33 0.59 -29.20 -49.86
CA ASP A 33 -0.51 -29.65 -49.00
C ASP A 33 -1.55 -28.55 -48.75
N VAL A 34 -2.80 -28.99 -48.55
CA VAL A 34 -3.92 -28.11 -48.16
C VAL A 34 -3.71 -27.62 -46.73
N CYS A 35 -3.81 -26.31 -46.52
CA CYS A 35 -3.64 -25.72 -45.19
C CYS A 35 -4.79 -26.07 -44.25
N LYS A 36 -4.45 -26.28 -42.97
CA LYS A 36 -5.41 -26.40 -41.87
C LYS A 36 -5.98 -25.02 -41.54
N VAL A 37 -7.25 -24.96 -41.17
CA VAL A 37 -7.86 -23.73 -40.66
C VAL A 37 -7.76 -23.74 -39.13
N LYS A 38 -7.24 -22.65 -38.59
CA LYS A 38 -7.08 -22.43 -37.15
C LYS A 38 -7.83 -21.17 -36.74
N GLU A 39 -8.34 -21.18 -35.52
CA GLU A 39 -8.99 -20.03 -34.88
C GLU A 39 -8.24 -19.66 -33.63
N VAL A 40 -8.01 -18.36 -33.42
CA VAL A 40 -7.33 -17.84 -32.24
C VAL A 40 -8.22 -17.94 -31.02
N THR A 41 -7.69 -18.56 -29.97
CA THR A 41 -8.35 -18.67 -28.66
C THR A 41 -7.67 -17.80 -27.59
N ASP A 42 -6.51 -17.22 -27.90
CA ASP A 42 -5.86 -16.25 -27.03
C ASP A 42 -6.68 -14.97 -26.94
N PHE A 43 -6.91 -14.51 -25.70
CA PHE A 43 -7.57 -13.25 -25.40
C PHE A 43 -6.65 -12.08 -25.78
N SER A 44 -6.76 -11.65 -27.03
CA SER A 44 -5.91 -10.67 -27.70
C SER A 44 -6.71 -9.96 -28.79
N ASP A 45 -6.09 -9.00 -29.47
CA ASP A 45 -6.70 -8.26 -30.60
C ASP A 45 -7.05 -9.14 -31.81
N TRP A 46 -6.73 -10.44 -31.76
CA TRP A 46 -7.02 -11.42 -32.81
C TRP A 46 -8.02 -12.49 -32.35
N LEU A 47 -8.64 -12.36 -31.17
CA LEU A 47 -9.55 -13.36 -30.61
C LEU A 47 -10.65 -13.73 -31.60
N GLY A 48 -10.84 -15.03 -31.83
CA GLY A 48 -11.87 -15.54 -32.73
C GLY A 48 -11.56 -15.40 -34.22
N MET A 49 -10.45 -14.75 -34.59
CA MET A 49 -10.04 -14.64 -35.99
C MET A 49 -9.48 -15.98 -36.49
N LYS A 50 -9.78 -16.29 -37.74
CA LYS A 50 -9.36 -17.52 -38.42
C LYS A 50 -8.23 -17.26 -39.39
N PHE A 51 -7.37 -18.26 -39.54
CA PHE A 51 -6.24 -18.23 -40.43
C PHE A 51 -5.90 -19.62 -40.96
N PHE A 52 -5.26 -19.66 -42.12
CA PHE A 52 -4.64 -20.84 -42.68
C PHE A 52 -3.29 -21.10 -42.02
N MET A 53 -2.99 -22.35 -41.72
CA MET A 53 -1.70 -22.82 -41.21
C MET A 53 -1.30 -24.10 -41.94
N CYS A 54 -0.02 -24.24 -42.31
CA CYS A 54 0.45 -25.47 -42.94
C CYS A 54 0.21 -26.72 -42.06
N ALA A 55 -0.05 -27.87 -42.67
CA ALA A 55 -0.12 -29.14 -41.97
C ALA A 55 1.24 -29.57 -41.37
N ASN A 56 2.33 -29.25 -42.06
CA ASN A 56 3.74 -29.47 -41.67
C ASN A 56 4.33 -28.28 -40.90
N TYR A 57 3.50 -27.52 -40.18
CA TYR A 57 3.91 -26.32 -39.44
C TYR A 57 4.51 -26.65 -38.07
N GLU A 58 3.92 -27.59 -37.35
CA GLU A 58 4.44 -28.17 -36.10
C GLU A 58 4.71 -29.64 -36.39
N SER A 59 5.98 -30.06 -36.34
CA SER A 59 6.29 -31.48 -36.38
C SER A 59 5.74 -32.12 -35.12
N ASP A 60 4.84 -33.09 -35.29
CA ASP A 60 4.64 -34.09 -34.25
C ASP A 60 5.99 -34.83 -34.09
N PRO A 61 6.59 -34.85 -32.89
CA PRO A 61 7.85 -35.57 -32.71
C PRO A 61 7.62 -37.03 -33.10
N PRO A 62 8.47 -37.62 -33.96
CA PRO A 62 8.28 -38.99 -34.38
C PRO A 62 8.29 -39.90 -33.15
N GLU A 63 7.29 -40.78 -33.04
CA GLU A 63 7.28 -41.82 -32.02
C GLU A 63 8.56 -42.65 -32.16
N SER A 64 9.38 -42.68 -31.10
CA SER A 64 10.67 -43.37 -31.16
C SER A 64 10.44 -44.87 -31.25
N ILE A 65 10.60 -45.44 -32.44
CA ILE A 65 10.50 -46.89 -32.66
C ILE A 65 11.65 -47.64 -31.93
N SER A 66 12.78 -46.98 -31.67
CA SER A 66 13.94 -47.52 -30.93
C SER A 66 14.95 -46.42 -30.58
N ALA A 67 15.65 -46.54 -29.45
CA ALA A 67 16.73 -45.61 -29.03
C ALA A 67 17.96 -45.61 -29.96
N TYR A 68 18.08 -46.59 -30.85
CA TYR A 68 19.23 -46.76 -31.75
C TYR A 68 18.93 -46.37 -33.20
N VAL A 69 17.66 -46.13 -33.54
CA VAL A 69 17.28 -45.62 -34.87
C VAL A 69 17.22 -44.11 -34.76
N ARG A 70 18.25 -43.41 -35.26
CA ARG A 70 18.17 -41.96 -35.43
C ARG A 70 17.05 -41.70 -36.46
N PRO A 71 15.92 -41.07 -36.09
CA PRO A 71 14.90 -40.75 -37.06
C PRO A 71 15.49 -39.86 -38.16
N PRO A 72 15.02 -39.99 -39.42
CA PRO A 72 15.41 -39.07 -40.47
C PRO A 72 15.20 -37.63 -39.99
N SER A 73 16.12 -36.73 -40.33
CA SER A 73 15.96 -35.31 -39.99
C SER A 73 14.57 -34.86 -40.43
N PRO A 74 13.77 -34.26 -39.53
CA PRO A 74 12.41 -33.90 -39.87
C PRO A 74 12.42 -33.00 -41.11
N PRO A 75 11.46 -33.17 -42.03
CA PRO A 75 11.35 -32.27 -43.17
C PRO A 75 11.29 -30.82 -42.67
N PRO A 76 11.87 -29.85 -43.41
CA PRO A 76 11.87 -28.46 -42.98
C PRO A 76 10.42 -28.01 -42.72
N LEU A 77 10.19 -27.44 -41.53
CA LEU A 77 8.87 -26.96 -41.14
C LEU A 77 8.42 -25.89 -42.11
N CYS A 78 7.20 -26.04 -42.61
CA CYS A 78 6.58 -25.02 -43.43
C CYS A 78 5.96 -23.99 -42.50
N MET A 79 6.63 -22.86 -42.32
CA MET A 79 6.14 -21.77 -41.49
C MET A 79 5.03 -20.93 -42.16
N TYR A 80 4.40 -21.49 -43.19
CA TYR A 80 3.31 -20.82 -43.88
C TYR A 80 2.10 -20.70 -42.97
N TYR A 81 1.66 -19.46 -42.79
CA TYR A 81 0.34 -19.15 -42.30
C TYR A 81 -0.17 -17.88 -42.98
N CYS A 82 -1.49 -17.75 -43.14
CA CYS A 82 -2.08 -16.52 -43.66
C CYS A 82 -3.50 -16.29 -43.11
N TRP A 83 -3.79 -15.04 -42.76
CA TRP A 83 -5.09 -14.65 -42.20
C TRP A 83 -6.23 -14.85 -43.20
N ILE A 84 -7.35 -15.40 -42.72
CA ILE A 84 -8.59 -15.51 -43.49
C ILE A 84 -9.45 -14.28 -43.18
N ASP A 85 -9.64 -14.03 -41.88
CA ASP A 85 -10.42 -12.89 -41.42
C ASP A 85 -9.55 -11.63 -41.45
N THR A 86 -10.16 -10.52 -41.86
CA THR A 86 -9.52 -9.18 -41.84
C THR A 86 -10.00 -8.34 -40.66
N GLU A 87 -11.13 -8.73 -40.06
CA GLU A 87 -11.75 -8.06 -38.94
C GLU A 87 -12.12 -9.09 -37.87
N MET A 88 -12.09 -8.67 -36.61
CA MET A 88 -12.54 -9.51 -35.50
C MET A 88 -14.04 -9.77 -35.58
N PRO A 89 -14.51 -10.97 -35.22
CA PRO A 89 -15.94 -11.21 -35.12
C PRO A 89 -16.56 -10.40 -33.97
N ASP A 90 -17.81 -9.95 -34.15
CA ASP A 90 -18.50 -9.07 -33.19
C ASP A 90 -18.51 -9.62 -31.75
N TRP A 91 -18.72 -10.93 -31.59
CA TRP A 91 -18.75 -11.57 -30.27
C TRP A 91 -17.41 -11.43 -29.53
N ALA A 92 -16.28 -11.48 -30.26
CA ALA A 92 -14.96 -11.35 -29.67
C ALA A 92 -14.70 -9.91 -29.25
N VAL A 93 -15.13 -8.94 -30.07
CA VAL A 93 -15.06 -7.51 -29.72
C VAL A 93 -15.88 -7.23 -28.47
N THR A 94 -17.10 -7.78 -28.37
CA THR A 94 -17.94 -7.61 -27.17
C THR A 94 -17.33 -8.26 -25.94
N GLU A 95 -16.78 -9.47 -26.07
CA GLU A 95 -16.15 -10.19 -24.96
C GLU A 95 -14.94 -9.43 -24.42
N ILE A 96 -14.08 -8.93 -25.32
CA ILE A 96 -12.90 -8.14 -24.93
C ILE A 96 -13.32 -6.87 -24.18
N ARG A 97 -14.31 -6.15 -24.71
CA ARG A 97 -14.84 -4.94 -24.07
C ARG A 97 -15.46 -5.22 -22.71
N GLU A 98 -16.27 -6.27 -22.58
CA GLU A 98 -16.92 -6.62 -21.32
C GLU A 98 -15.92 -7.06 -20.25
N ARG A 99 -14.99 -7.95 -20.60
CA ARG A 99 -13.96 -8.39 -19.67
C ARG A 99 -13.05 -7.25 -19.27
N GLY A 100 -12.69 -6.37 -20.21
CA GLY A 100 -11.97 -5.12 -19.93
C GLY A 100 -12.74 -4.24 -18.94
N ARG A 101 -14.04 -3.99 -19.15
CA ARG A 101 -14.87 -3.23 -18.22
C ARG A 101 -14.90 -3.82 -16.82
N ARG A 102 -15.05 -5.15 -16.70
CA ARG A 102 -15.06 -5.83 -15.40
C ARG A 102 -13.73 -5.69 -14.67
N ALA A 103 -12.60 -5.85 -15.38
CA ALA A 103 -11.27 -5.68 -14.81
C ALA A 103 -11.00 -4.25 -14.35
N TRP A 104 -11.41 -3.25 -15.13
CA TRP A 104 -11.31 -1.85 -14.72
C TRP A 104 -12.19 -1.52 -13.52
N ALA A 105 -13.42 -2.04 -13.48
CA ALA A 105 -14.32 -1.83 -12.34
C ALA A 105 -13.79 -2.46 -11.04
N SER A 106 -13.12 -3.62 -11.11
CA SER A 106 -12.50 -4.22 -9.92
C SER A 106 -11.32 -3.39 -9.42
N LEU A 107 -10.46 -2.91 -10.32
CA LEU A 107 -9.32 -2.06 -9.96
C LEU A 107 -9.79 -0.72 -9.37
N ASP A 108 -10.79 -0.07 -9.97
CA ASP A 108 -11.38 1.18 -9.46
C ASP A 108 -12.02 0.98 -8.06
N LEU A 109 -12.62 -0.18 -7.81
CA LEU A 109 -13.14 -0.52 -6.48
C LEU A 109 -12.03 -0.74 -5.45
N GLU A 110 -10.96 -1.44 -5.82
CA GLU A 110 -9.78 -1.63 -4.96
C GLU A 110 -9.12 -0.29 -4.62
N GLU A 111 -8.91 0.56 -5.61
CA GLU A 111 -8.33 1.90 -5.41
C GLU A 111 -9.19 2.75 -4.46
N ARG A 112 -10.52 2.68 -4.57
CA ARG A 112 -11.42 3.36 -3.62
C ARG A 112 -11.31 2.83 -2.20
N ARG A 113 -11.13 1.51 -2.03
CA ARG A 113 -10.94 0.90 -0.71
C ARG A 113 -9.63 1.33 -0.09
N GLU A 114 -8.55 1.29 -0.85
CA GLU A 114 -7.23 1.76 -0.38
C GLU A 114 -7.26 3.24 0.03
N LYS A 115 -7.93 4.09 -0.75
CA LYS A 115 -8.11 5.51 -0.39
C LYS A 115 -8.91 5.67 0.89
N ALA A 116 -10.01 4.94 1.07
CA ALA A 116 -10.81 4.97 2.29
C ALA A 116 -10.04 4.48 3.51
N GLU A 117 -9.23 3.41 3.37
CA GLU A 117 -8.37 2.90 4.42
C GLU A 117 -7.24 3.88 4.77
N ALA A 118 -6.65 4.54 3.78
CA ALA A 118 -5.65 5.57 3.99
C ALA A 118 -6.22 6.81 4.68
N GLU A 119 -7.45 7.21 4.33
CA GLU A 119 -8.17 8.30 4.99
C GLU A 119 -8.47 7.95 6.45
N GLN A 120 -9.04 6.77 6.73
CA GLN A 120 -9.29 6.31 8.09
C GLN A 120 -8.01 6.22 8.93
N LYS A 121 -6.92 5.74 8.32
CA LYS A 121 -5.63 5.67 9.00
C LYS A 121 -5.11 7.06 9.35
N LYS A 122 -5.24 8.02 8.43
CA LYS A 122 -4.85 9.41 8.67
C LYS A 122 -5.70 10.04 9.77
N GLU A 123 -7.02 9.85 9.74
CA GLU A 123 -7.93 10.31 10.79
C GLU A 123 -7.56 9.74 12.16
N TRP A 124 -7.21 8.45 12.21
CA TRP A 124 -6.75 7.81 13.45
C TRP A 124 -5.41 8.37 13.93
N GLU A 125 -4.45 8.61 13.02
CA GLU A 125 -3.17 9.22 13.33
C GLU A 125 -3.35 10.64 13.88
N ASP A 126 -4.20 11.45 13.24
CA ASP A 126 -4.53 12.81 13.69
C ASP A 126 -5.18 12.77 15.08
N TYR A 127 -6.15 11.88 15.30
CA TYR A 127 -6.74 11.65 16.63
C TYR A 127 -5.71 11.25 17.69
N CYS A 128 -4.77 10.35 17.37
CA CYS A 128 -3.69 9.96 18.29
C CYS A 128 -2.79 11.15 18.65
N VAL A 129 -2.47 12.01 17.68
CA VAL A 129 -1.67 13.22 17.90
C VAL A 129 -2.41 14.19 18.82
N GLU A 130 -3.70 14.44 18.57
CA GLU A 130 -4.53 15.30 19.42
C GLU A 130 -4.62 14.79 20.86
N GLN A 131 -4.86 13.48 21.04
CA GLN A 131 -4.90 12.86 22.36
C GLN A 131 -3.58 13.00 23.11
N ARG A 132 -2.45 12.78 22.43
CA ARG A 132 -1.13 12.98 23.02
C ARG A 132 -0.91 14.42 23.44
N ALA A 133 -1.23 15.38 22.55
CA ALA A 133 -1.09 16.80 22.85
C ALA A 133 -1.93 17.23 24.07
N PHE A 134 -3.17 16.73 24.16
CA PHE A 134 -4.04 16.96 25.31
C PHE A 134 -3.44 16.43 26.62
N LEU A 135 -2.93 15.19 26.62
CA LEU A 135 -2.31 14.59 27.80
C LEU A 135 -1.04 15.33 28.23
N ASP A 136 -0.22 15.78 27.28
CA ASP A 136 1.00 16.52 27.58
C ASP A 136 0.69 17.94 28.10
N GLU A 137 -0.35 18.61 27.60
CA GLU A 137 -0.81 19.87 28.16
C GLU A 137 -1.30 19.71 29.59
N MET A 138 -2.09 18.66 29.87
CA MET A 138 -2.56 18.34 31.22
C MET A 138 -1.40 18.09 32.19
N LYS A 139 -0.38 17.34 31.76
CA LYS A 139 0.82 17.13 32.57
C LYS A 139 1.56 18.43 32.87
N ARG A 140 1.71 19.30 31.87
CA ARG A 140 2.37 20.60 32.04
C ARG A 140 1.63 21.47 33.06
N LYS A 141 0.30 21.56 32.95
CA LYS A 141 -0.52 22.31 33.91
C LYS A 141 -0.38 21.76 35.32
N ASN A 142 -0.42 20.44 35.47
CA ASN A 142 -0.25 19.80 36.77
C ASN A 142 1.15 20.04 37.38
N GLN A 143 2.20 20.01 36.55
CA GLN A 143 3.56 20.36 36.99
C GLN A 143 3.67 21.82 37.42
N GLU A 144 3.12 22.75 36.65
CA GLU A 144 3.08 24.18 37.01
C GLU A 144 2.33 24.42 38.32
N GLU A 145 1.19 23.74 38.52
CA GLU A 145 0.42 23.82 39.76
C GLU A 145 1.20 23.26 40.96
N ASN A 146 1.89 22.13 40.77
CA ASN A 146 2.71 21.55 41.82
C ASN A 146 3.89 22.46 42.19
N LEU A 147 4.56 23.07 41.21
CA LEU A 147 5.61 24.06 41.45
C LEU A 147 5.09 25.29 42.22
N ARG A 148 3.91 25.80 41.86
CA ARG A 148 3.26 26.91 42.59
C ARG A 148 2.95 26.50 44.03
N LEU A 149 2.50 25.28 44.24
CA LEU A 149 2.20 24.77 45.57
C LEU A 149 3.47 24.64 46.41
N GLU A 150 4.55 24.10 45.85
CA GLU A 150 5.88 24.03 46.49
C GLU A 150 6.41 25.42 46.86
N ASP A 151 6.26 26.42 45.98
CA ASP A 151 6.64 27.80 46.27
C ASP A 151 5.87 28.37 47.47
N VAL A 152 4.56 28.12 47.53
CA VAL A 152 3.74 28.52 48.69
C VAL A 152 4.23 27.83 49.96
N TYR A 153 4.58 26.55 49.89
CA TYR A 153 5.16 25.83 51.03
C TYR A 153 6.50 26.42 51.47
N ARG A 154 7.41 26.71 50.53
CA ARG A 154 8.70 27.36 50.79
C ARG A 154 8.52 28.72 51.45
N GLN A 155 7.63 29.57 50.92
CA GLN A 155 7.35 30.89 51.51
C GLN A 155 6.81 30.78 52.92
N ARG A 156 5.91 29.82 53.19
CA ARG A 156 5.39 29.57 54.55
C ARG A 156 6.49 29.12 55.50
N GLU A 157 7.42 28.28 55.04
CA GLU A 157 8.56 27.85 55.83
C GLU A 157 9.51 29.00 56.16
N GLN A 158 9.89 29.79 55.16
CA GLN A 158 10.70 30.99 55.34
C GLN A 158 10.03 31.99 56.29
N ALA A 159 8.72 32.19 56.20
CA ALA A 159 7.98 33.06 57.13
C ALA A 159 8.03 32.55 58.57
N ARG A 160 7.89 31.22 58.78
CA ARG A 160 8.04 30.61 60.11
C ARG A 160 9.47 30.76 60.65
N GLU A 161 10.48 30.59 59.82
CA GLU A 161 11.87 30.75 60.21
C GLU A 161 12.21 32.21 60.56
N ALA A 162 11.78 33.16 59.72
CA ALA A 162 11.94 34.59 59.98
C ALA A 162 11.22 35.01 61.28
N GLU A 163 10.04 34.46 61.57
CA GLU A 163 9.36 34.70 62.85
C GLU A 163 10.17 34.18 64.04
N ARG A 164 10.75 32.97 63.93
CA ARG A 164 11.65 32.41 64.96
C ARG A 164 12.88 33.28 65.15
N GLU A 165 13.46 33.80 64.07
CA GLU A 165 14.62 34.69 64.13
C GLU A 165 14.27 36.01 64.83
N ARG A 166 13.16 36.66 64.47
CA ARG A 166 12.65 37.85 65.17
C ARG A 166 12.41 37.61 66.66
N LYS A 167 11.97 36.41 67.04
CA LYS A 167 11.84 36.02 68.47
C LYS A 167 13.20 35.89 69.14
N ARG A 168 14.19 35.27 68.48
CA ARG A 168 15.57 35.16 68.98
C ARG A 168 16.23 36.53 69.14
N GLU A 169 16.05 37.44 68.18
CA GLU A 169 16.57 38.79 68.23
C GLU A 169 15.96 39.58 69.39
N ARG A 170 14.62 39.53 69.55
CA ARG A 170 13.94 40.12 70.72
C ARG A 170 14.47 39.58 72.04
N ALA A 171 14.71 38.27 72.13
CA ALA A 171 15.29 37.67 73.32
C ALA A 171 16.74 38.13 73.59
N ARG A 172 17.57 38.25 72.54
CA ARG A 172 18.93 38.80 72.65
C ARG A 172 18.91 40.26 73.12
N ALA A 173 18.03 41.09 72.54
CA ALA A 173 17.87 42.49 72.91
C ALA A 173 17.41 42.67 74.36
N ALA A 174 16.45 41.85 74.81
CA ALA A 174 16.01 41.83 76.20
C ALA A 174 17.17 41.47 77.15
N LYS A 175 17.97 40.46 76.79
CA LYS A 175 19.14 40.05 77.59
C LYS A 175 20.19 41.16 77.66
N THR A 176 20.49 41.83 76.55
CA THR A 176 21.44 42.95 76.55
C THR A 176 20.94 44.14 77.38
N ALA A 177 19.63 44.41 77.38
CA ALA A 177 19.05 45.48 78.20
C ALA A 177 19.10 45.15 79.70
N GLU A 178 18.92 43.87 80.06
CA GLU A 178 19.12 43.38 81.43
C GLU A 178 20.58 43.53 81.87
N GLU A 179 21.53 43.10 81.03
CA GLU A 179 22.98 43.21 81.28
C GLU A 179 23.48 44.67 81.35
N ALA A 180 22.87 45.59 80.59
CA ALA A 180 23.17 47.03 80.64
C ALA A 180 22.68 47.76 81.91
N GLY A 181 21.91 47.08 82.76
CA GLY A 181 21.47 47.62 84.05
C GLY A 181 20.27 48.58 84.00
N ASP A 182 19.54 48.65 82.87
CA ASP A 182 18.35 49.50 82.69
C ASP A 182 17.08 48.96 83.40
N GLY A 183 17.26 48.16 84.46
CA GLY A 183 16.19 47.58 85.27
C GLY A 183 15.56 48.58 86.25
N LYS A 184 14.92 49.65 85.77
CA LYS A 184 14.02 50.45 86.62
C LYS A 184 12.66 49.75 86.72
N GLY A 185 12.51 48.87 87.70
CA GLY A 185 11.23 48.25 88.01
C GLY A 185 11.21 47.52 89.35
N LYS A 186 11.03 48.27 90.45
CA LYS A 186 10.58 47.69 91.72
C LYS A 186 9.16 47.15 91.51
N TYR A 187 8.95 45.85 91.60
CA TYR A 187 7.59 45.30 91.71
C TYR A 187 6.99 45.72 93.06
N PRO A 188 5.76 46.26 93.12
CA PRO A 188 5.11 46.53 94.39
C PRO A 188 4.87 45.20 95.12
N ARG A 189 5.38 45.08 96.35
CA ARG A 189 5.03 43.94 97.21
C ARG A 189 3.56 44.08 97.60
N LEU A 190 2.75 43.10 97.22
CA LEU A 190 1.40 42.95 97.74
C LEU A 190 1.51 42.61 99.23
N THR A 191 1.17 43.55 100.10
CA THR A 191 0.94 43.28 101.52
C THR A 191 -0.53 42.97 101.74
N GLN A 192 -0.74 41.80 102.38
CA GLN A 192 -1.90 41.19 103.06
C GLN A 192 -3.28 41.85 102.94
#